data_AF-A0A941ELR2-F1
#
_entry.id   AF-A0A941ELR2-F1
#
_cell.length_a   1.000
_cell.length_b   1.000
_cell.length_c   1.000
_cell.angle_alpha   90.00
_cell.angle_beta   90.00
_cell.angle_gamma   90.00
#
_symmetry.space_group_name_H-M   'P 1'
#
loop_
_entity.id
_entity.type
_entity.pdbx_description
1 polymer ?
#
loop_
_entity_poly.entity_id
_entity_poly.type
_entity_poly.pdbx_seq_one_letter_code
_entity_poly.pdbx_strand_id
1 'polypeptide(L)'
;MIPVSLLNFLSGLTAGAGINLLTSIEGGSNASHSEIMVDSAVWVVVAIFLAYAAHLTEAVEKEASLVIDGSLTPDEKRQVHEAHAASVRWRYRISLIVSGALSVLAILLIPGI
;
A
#
# COMPACT_ATOMS: atom_id res chain seq x y z
N MET A 1 -6.52 -11.80 -2.15
CA MET A 1 -5.82 -10.50 -2.14
C MET A 1 -5.51 -10.17 -0.69
N ILE A 2 -4.53 -9.33 -0.40
CA ILE A 2 -4.28 -8.85 0.98
C ILE A 2 -5.53 -8.08 1.43
N PRO A 3 -6.04 -8.29 2.66
CA PRO A 3 -7.21 -7.58 3.16
C PRO A 3 -7.03 -6.06 3.09
N VAL A 4 -8.10 -5.34 2.73
CA VAL A 4 -8.13 -3.87 2.65
C VAL A 4 -7.66 -3.24 3.97
N SER A 5 -8.12 -3.77 5.10
CA SER A 5 -7.74 -3.31 6.45
C SER A 5 -6.24 -3.40 6.71
N LEU A 6 -5.60 -4.49 6.27
CA LEU A 6 -4.16 -4.67 6.42
C LEU A 6 -3.38 -3.72 5.51
N LEU A 7 -3.81 -3.53 4.26
CA LEU A 7 -3.17 -2.58 3.33
C LEU A 7 -3.26 -1.13 3.85
N ASN A 8 -4.42 -0.74 4.38
CA ASN A 8 -4.61 0.57 5.00
C ASN A 8 -3.78 0.73 6.28
N PHE A 9 -3.70 -0.31 7.12
CA PHE A 9 -2.83 -0.29 8.29
C PHE A 9 -1.35 -0.08 7.91
N LEU A 10 -0.85 -0.83 6.92
CA LEU A 10 0.53 -0.71 6.45
C LEU A 10 0.79 0.65 5.79
N SER A 11 -0.18 1.20 5.05
CA SER A 11 -0.10 2.56 4.51
C SER A 11 0.02 3.59 5.64
N GLY A 12 -0.82 3.50 6.68
CA GLY A 12 -0.74 4.39 7.84
C GLY A 12 0.59 4.27 8.59
N LEU A 13 1.08 3.05 8.80
CA LEU A 13 2.37 2.79 9.45
C LEU A 13 3.54 3.42 8.67
N THR A 14 3.56 3.24 7.35
CA THR A 14 4.64 3.76 6.48
C THR A 14 4.58 5.28 6.34
N ALA A 15 3.39 5.88 6.24
CA ALA A 15 3.22 7.32 6.29
C ALA A 15 3.70 7.90 7.62
N GLY A 16 3.35 7.24 8.74
CA GLY A 16 3.81 7.61 10.07
C GLY A 16 5.33 7.56 10.22
N ALA A 17 5.98 6.52 9.67
CA ALA A 17 7.43 6.42 9.65
C ALA A 17 8.09 7.57 8.88
N GLY A 18 7.58 7.89 7.68
CA GLY A 18 8.08 9.02 6.88
C GLY A 18 7.94 10.37 7.60
N ILE A 19 6.79 10.63 8.21
CA ILE A 19 6.55 11.86 8.99
C ILE A 19 7.50 11.93 10.19
N ASN A 20 7.66 10.83 10.93
CA ASN A 20 8.53 10.78 12.10
C ASN A 20 10.00 11.07 11.73
N LEU A 21 10.46 10.60 10.57
CA LEU A 21 11.78 10.91 10.04
C LEU A 21 11.93 12.40 9.73
N LEU A 22 10.95 13.05 9.09
CA LEU A 22 10.99 14.50 8.87
C LEU A 22 11.10 15.28 10.17
N THR A 23 10.33 14.89 11.18
CA THR A 23 10.37 15.55 12.49
C THR A 23 11.68 15.32 13.25
N SER A 24 12.44 14.27 12.91
CA SER A 24 13.76 14.03 13.52
C SER A 24 14.81 15.07 13.11
N ILE A 25 14.62 15.76 11.97
CA ILE A 25 15.47 16.87 11.52
C ILE A 25 15.44 18.01 12.56
N GLU A 26 14.27 18.32 13.09
CA GLU A 26 14.08 19.38 14.08
C GLU A 26 14.70 19.02 15.45
N GLY A 27 14.90 17.72 15.72
CA GLY A 27 15.46 17.19 16.97
C GLY A 27 17.00 17.18 17.05
N GLY A 28 17.71 17.64 16.01
CA GLY A 28 19.18 17.70 16.01
C GLY A 28 19.88 16.46 15.44
N SER A 29 19.35 15.88 14.35
CA SER A 29 19.99 14.75 13.66
C SER A 29 21.36 15.11 13.09
N ASN A 30 22.30 14.15 13.13
CA ASN A 30 23.65 14.28 12.55
C ASN A 30 23.69 13.97 11.04
N ALA A 31 22.60 13.46 10.45
CA ALA A 31 22.52 13.14 9.03
C ALA A 31 22.19 14.38 8.20
N SER A 32 22.54 14.37 6.91
CA SER A 32 22.24 15.49 6.01
C SER A 32 20.72 15.68 5.90
N HIS A 33 20.24 16.92 6.00
CA HIS A 33 18.80 17.22 5.86
C HIS A 33 18.23 16.68 4.54
N SER A 34 19.04 16.71 3.47
CA SER A 34 18.64 16.17 2.15
C SER A 34 18.44 14.66 2.16
N GLU A 35 19.22 13.90 2.92
CA GLU A 35 19.07 12.45 3.05
C GLU A 35 17.78 12.09 3.79
N ILE A 36 17.50 12.79 4.89
CA ILE A 36 16.29 12.56 5.69
C ILE A 36 15.02 12.95 4.90
N MET A 37 15.07 14.03 4.11
CA MET A 37 13.97 14.40 3.21
C MET A 37 13.71 13.34 2.15
N VAL A 38 14.76 12.79 1.54
CA VAL A 38 14.63 11.73 0.53
C VAL A 38 14.07 10.46 1.14
N ASP A 39 14.62 10.00 2.27
CA ASP A 39 14.15 8.78 2.95
C ASP A 39 12.67 8.91 3.37
N SER A 40 12.30 10.03 3.98
CA SER A 40 10.91 10.32 4.30
C SER A 40 9.99 10.29 3.08
N ALA A 41 10.40 10.92 1.97
CA ALA A 41 9.62 10.93 0.75
C ALA A 41 9.41 9.50 0.22
N VAL A 42 10.41 8.63 0.30
CA VAL A 42 10.28 7.22 -0.10
C VAL A 42 9.23 6.51 0.76
N TRP A 43 9.25 6.68 2.09
CA TRP A 43 8.24 6.11 2.99
C TRP A 43 6.82 6.60 2.69
N VAL A 44 6.66 7.88 2.36
CA VAL A 44 5.35 8.43 1.94
C VAL A 44 4.90 7.84 0.60
N VAL A 45 5.81 7.66 -0.36
CA VAL A 45 5.46 7.04 -1.65
C VAL A 45 5.06 5.58 -1.46
N VAL A 46 5.74 4.82 -0.59
CA VAL A 46 5.31 3.46 -0.19
C VAL A 46 3.87 3.49 0.33
N ALA A 47 3.56 4.43 1.24
CA ALA A 47 2.22 4.58 1.80
C ALA A 47 1.15 4.83 0.74
N ILE A 48 1.47 5.64 -0.28
CA ILE A 48 0.57 5.93 -1.42
C ILE A 48 0.27 4.67 -2.22
N PHE A 49 1.29 3.86 -2.56
CA PHE A 49 1.07 2.64 -3.34
C PHE A 49 0.30 1.56 -2.55
N LEU A 50 0.51 1.47 -1.23
CA LEU A 50 -0.26 0.58 -0.36
C LEU A 50 -1.73 1.03 -0.27
N ALA A 51 -1.99 2.34 -0.12
CA ALA A 51 -3.33 2.90 -0.14
C ALA A 51 -4.02 2.68 -1.49
N TYR A 52 -3.28 2.83 -2.59
CA TYR A 52 -3.79 2.55 -3.94
C TYR A 52 -4.14 1.07 -4.12
N ALA A 53 -3.33 0.15 -3.61
CA ALA A 53 -3.64 -1.28 -3.61
C ALA A 53 -4.89 -1.61 -2.77
N ALA A 54 -5.07 -0.92 -1.64
CA ALA A 54 -6.26 -1.05 -0.80
C ALA A 54 -7.52 -0.58 -1.56
N HIS A 55 -7.43 0.59 -2.20
CA HIS A 55 -8.50 1.15 -3.02
C HIS A 55 -8.91 0.22 -4.17
N LEU A 56 -7.94 -0.39 -4.88
CA LEU A 56 -8.24 -1.37 -5.94
C LEU A 56 -8.97 -2.60 -5.40
N THR A 57 -8.64 -3.05 -4.20
CA THR A 57 -9.27 -4.21 -3.57
C THR A 57 -10.70 -3.88 -3.13
N GLU A 58 -10.89 -2.71 -2.51
CA GLU A 58 -12.20 -2.22 -2.09
C GLU A 58 -13.14 -1.97 -3.29
N ALA A 59 -12.62 -1.39 -4.37
CA ALA A 59 -13.38 -1.15 -5.59
C ALA A 59 -13.91 -2.47 -6.19
N VAL A 60 -13.06 -3.50 -6.26
CA VAL A 60 -13.46 -4.83 -6.75
C VAL A 60 -14.48 -5.49 -5.84
N GLU A 61 -14.30 -5.42 -4.53
CA GLU A 61 -15.27 -5.97 -3.57
C GLU A 61 -16.63 -5.29 -3.73
N LYS A 62 -16.64 -3.95 -3.84
CA LYS A 62 -17.86 -3.16 -4.03
C LYS A 62 -18.54 -3.48 -5.36
N GLU A 63 -17.80 -3.56 -6.47
CA GLU A 63 -18.34 -3.91 -7.79
C GLU A 63 -18.90 -5.33 -7.79
N ALA A 64 -18.19 -6.30 -7.24
CA ALA A 64 -18.66 -7.68 -7.15
C ALA A 64 -19.94 -7.77 -6.29
N SER A 65 -20.02 -7.05 -5.17
CA SER A 65 -21.21 -7.01 -4.32
C SER A 65 -22.44 -6.41 -5.01
N LEU A 66 -22.29 -5.52 -5.98
CA LEU A 66 -23.40 -4.96 -6.76
C LEU A 66 -23.99 -5.97 -7.76
N VAL A 67 -23.17 -6.92 -8.22
CA VAL A 67 -23.56 -7.94 -9.22
C VAL A 67 -24.07 -9.22 -8.55
N ILE A 68 -23.67 -9.48 -7.31
CA ILE A 68 -24.08 -10.68 -6.57
C ILE A 68 -25.54 -10.57 -6.13
N ASP A 69 -26.42 -11.30 -6.80
CA ASP A 69 -27.80 -11.49 -6.38
C ASP A 69 -27.91 -12.57 -5.27
N GLY A 70 -28.97 -12.48 -4.46
CA GLY A 70 -29.27 -13.43 -3.38
C GLY A 70 -29.54 -14.85 -3.87
N SER A 71 -29.87 -15.01 -5.15
CA SER A 71 -30.15 -16.28 -5.82
C SER A 71 -28.89 -17.10 -6.18
N LEU A 72 -27.70 -16.47 -6.17
CA LEU A 72 -26.46 -17.12 -6.57
C LEU A 72 -25.95 -18.11 -5.52
N THR A 73 -25.49 -19.27 -6.01
CA THR A 73 -24.80 -20.26 -5.19
C THR A 73 -23.45 -19.71 -4.69
N PRO A 74 -22.88 -20.26 -3.59
CA PRO A 74 -21.57 -19.86 -3.10
C PRO A 74 -20.45 -19.96 -4.15
N ASP A 75 -20.52 -20.95 -5.04
CA ASP A 75 -19.53 -21.15 -6.10
C ASP A 75 -19.65 -20.09 -7.20
N GLU A 76 -20.87 -19.70 -7.58
CA GLU A 76 -21.11 -18.62 -8.54
C GLU A 76 -20.66 -17.26 -7.98
N LYS A 77 -20.93 -16.99 -6.70
CA LYS A 77 -20.44 -15.78 -6.02
C LYS A 77 -18.92 -15.70 -6.07
N ARG A 78 -18.24 -16.83 -5.82
CA ARG A 78 -16.78 -16.90 -5.91
C ARG A 78 -16.27 -16.63 -7.32
N GLN A 79 -16.92 -17.18 -8.35
CA GLN A 79 -16.55 -16.92 -9.75
C GLN A 79 -16.70 -15.43 -10.12
N VAL A 80 -17.76 -14.76 -9.66
CA VAL A 80 -17.96 -13.32 -9.86
C VAL A 80 -16.84 -12.51 -9.19
N HIS A 81 -16.49 -12.83 -7.95
CA HIS A 81 -15.36 -12.19 -7.26
C HIS A 81 -14.02 -12.42 -7.99
N GLU A 82 -13.75 -13.64 -8.44
CA GLU A 82 -12.52 -13.97 -9.16
C GLU A 82 -12.43 -13.26 -10.52
N ALA A 83 -13.55 -13.13 -11.24
CA ALA A 83 -13.64 -12.41 -12.50
C ALA A 83 -13.36 -10.91 -12.33
N HIS A 84 -13.97 -10.26 -11.33
CA HIS A 84 -13.71 -8.84 -11.05
C HIS A 84 -12.28 -8.62 -10.56
N ALA A 85 -11.75 -9.50 -9.71
CA ALA A 85 -10.36 -9.44 -9.25
C ALA A 85 -9.34 -9.60 -10.38
N ALA A 86 -9.66 -10.35 -11.44
CA ALA A 86 -8.78 -10.49 -12.60
C ALA A 86 -8.54 -9.16 -13.33
N SER A 87 -9.55 -8.26 -13.37
CA SER A 87 -9.46 -6.97 -14.06
C SER A 87 -8.46 -5.98 -13.43
N VAL A 88 -8.23 -6.09 -12.12
CA VAL A 88 -7.28 -5.23 -11.38
C VAL A 88 -5.99 -5.93 -11.01
N ARG A 89 -5.89 -7.25 -11.25
CA ARG A 89 -4.77 -8.11 -10.78
C ARG A 89 -3.41 -7.55 -11.13
N TRP A 90 -3.21 -7.07 -12.36
CA TRP A 90 -1.92 -6.52 -12.80
C TRP A 90 -1.56 -5.23 -12.07
N ARG A 91 -2.49 -4.29 -11.98
CA ARG A 91 -2.33 -3.00 -11.27
C ARG A 91 -2.05 -3.22 -9.78
N TYR A 92 -2.77 -4.15 -9.17
CA TYR A 92 -2.56 -4.57 -7.80
C TYR A 92 -1.15 -5.14 -7.58
N ARG A 93 -0.71 -6.06 -8.45
CA ARG A 93 0.64 -6.66 -8.35
C ARG A 93 1.74 -5.62 -8.54
N ILE A 94 1.62 -4.72 -9.52
CA ILE A 94 2.58 -3.62 -9.70
C ILE A 94 2.66 -2.78 -8.43
N SER A 95 1.51 -2.41 -7.86
CA SER A 95 1.46 -1.57 -6.65
C SER A 95 2.20 -2.23 -5.48
N LEU A 96 2.04 -3.54 -5.29
CA LEU A 96 2.76 -4.28 -4.27
C LEU A 96 4.25 -4.42 -4.56
N ILE A 97 4.64 -4.67 -5.82
CA ILE A 97 6.05 -4.79 -6.22
C ILE A 97 6.76 -3.46 -6.03
N VAL A 98 6.16 -2.36 -6.46
CA VAL A 98 6.70 -1.01 -6.30
C VAL A 98 6.79 -0.65 -4.82
N SER A 99 5.74 -0.92 -4.03
CA SER A 99 5.78 -0.71 -2.58
C SER A 99 6.92 -1.49 -1.93
N GLY A 100 7.07 -2.78 -2.25
CA GLY A 100 8.11 -3.63 -1.69
C GLY A 100 9.52 -3.18 -2.09
N ALA A 101 9.72 -2.83 -3.37
CA ALA A 101 11.00 -2.31 -3.85
C ALA A 101 11.38 -0.99 -3.18
N LEU A 102 10.42 -0.07 -3.01
CA LEU A 102 10.63 1.20 -2.31
C LEU A 102 10.86 1.00 -0.81
N SER A 103 10.21 0.04 -0.17
CA SER A 103 10.49 -0.31 1.23
C SER A 103 11.92 -0.83 1.41
N VAL A 104 12.39 -1.70 0.50
CA VAL A 104 13.80 -2.15 0.52
C VAL A 104 14.75 -0.98 0.31
N LEU A 105 14.45 -0.09 -0.66
CA LEU A 105 15.25 1.11 -0.89
C LEU A 105 15.29 2.02 0.35
N ALA A 106 14.14 2.25 0.99
CA ALA A 106 14.06 3.06 2.21
C ALA A 106 14.90 2.48 3.33
N ILE A 107 14.83 1.16 3.56
CA ILE A 107 15.65 0.48 4.57
C ILE A 107 17.14 0.65 4.29
N LEU A 108 17.57 0.57 3.02
CA LEU A 108 18.97 0.80 2.63
C LEU A 108 19.43 2.25 2.78
N LEU A 109 18.50 3.21 2.88
CA LEU A 109 18.79 4.63 3.07
C LEU A 109 18.83 5.05 4.55
N ILE A 110 18.43 4.17 5.48
CA ILE A 110 18.46 4.46 6.91
C ILE A 110 19.92 4.66 7.37
N PRO A 111 20.28 5.84 7.91
CA PRO A 111 21.64 6.10 8.36
C PRO A 111 22.03 5.14 9.51
N GLY A 112 23.13 4.40 9.33
CA GLY A 112 23.69 3.53 10.38
C GLY A 112 23.35 2.04 10.25
N ILE A 113 22.69 1.64 9.16
CA ILE A 113 22.82 0.30 8.57
C ILE A 113 23.91 0.37 7.49
#